data_AF-A0A3D4E5H9-F1
#
_entry.id   AF-A0A3D4E5H9-F1
#
_cell.length_a   1.000
_cell.length_b   1.000
_cell.length_c   1.000
_cell.angle_alpha   90.00
_cell.angle_beta   90.00
_cell.angle_gamma   90.00
#
_symmetry.space_group_name_H-M   'P 1'
#
loop_
_entity.id
_entity.type
_entity.pdbx_description
1 polymer ?
#
loop_
_entity_poly.entity_id
_entity_poly.type
_entity_poly.pdbx_seq_one_letter_code
_entity_poly.pdbx_strand_id
1 'polypeptide(L)'
;MTDILDTRFEGREMKINQNNVYLGDDINLIAKEPALKQISVAVGWDSKAFGGMDVDVDISLFLLDRDDMTRENQDFVFYNNMEAYNGAVKHEGDNRTGAGDGDDETMLFDLHGIPFDVTRIVFVYSIYRGKERDQNLGLVKNSYIRLKNAETDHEIV
;
A
#
# COMPACT_ATOMS: atom_id res chain seq x y z
N MET A 1 -14.59 20.07 -28.46
CA MET A 1 -15.76 20.68 -27.81
C MET A 1 -16.30 19.61 -26.89
N THR A 2 -15.79 19.58 -25.66
CA THR A 2 -16.10 18.57 -24.66
C THR A 2 -17.42 18.98 -24.02
N ASP A 3 -18.40 18.08 -24.07
CA ASP A 3 -19.76 18.35 -23.64
C ASP A 3 -19.80 18.66 -22.14
N ILE A 4 -20.44 19.76 -21.76
CA ILE A 4 -20.46 20.30 -20.39
C ILE A 4 -21.53 19.59 -19.51
N LEU A 5 -22.10 18.49 -20.01
CA LEU A 5 -23.28 17.80 -19.47
C LEU A 5 -23.06 16.28 -19.34
N ASP A 6 -21.92 15.83 -18.79
CA ASP A 6 -21.79 14.44 -18.34
C ASP A 6 -22.58 14.25 -17.03
N THR A 7 -23.87 13.96 -17.16
CA THR A 7 -24.83 13.81 -16.05
C THR A 7 -24.70 12.50 -15.27
N ARG A 8 -23.72 11.64 -15.61
CA ARG A 8 -23.48 10.37 -14.89
C ARG A 8 -23.08 10.55 -13.42
N PHE A 9 -22.80 11.78 -12.99
CA PHE A 9 -22.43 12.14 -11.63
C PHE A 9 -23.47 13.00 -10.90
N GLU A 10 -24.58 13.38 -11.56
CA GLU A 10 -25.66 14.12 -10.89
C GLU A 10 -26.39 13.24 -9.87
N GLY A 11 -26.50 13.71 -8.63
CA GLY A 11 -27.23 13.02 -7.56
C GLY A 11 -26.44 11.97 -6.77
N ARG A 12 -25.17 11.71 -7.11
CA ARG A 12 -24.27 10.98 -6.20
C ARG A 12 -23.70 11.96 -5.19
N GLU A 13 -24.03 11.77 -3.92
CA GLU A 13 -23.30 12.39 -2.82
C GLU A 13 -21.86 11.88 -2.89
N MET A 14 -20.99 12.63 -3.56
CA MET A 14 -19.55 12.38 -3.52
C MET A 14 -19.12 12.64 -2.09
N LYS A 15 -19.03 11.58 -1.27
CA LYS A 15 -18.28 11.63 -0.03
C LYS A 15 -16.84 11.90 -0.41
N ILE A 16 -16.46 13.18 -0.45
CA ILE A 16 -15.06 13.58 -0.54
C ILE A 16 -14.46 13.23 0.81
N ASN A 17 -14.01 11.98 0.95
CA ASN A 17 -13.13 11.61 2.05
C ASN A 17 -11.79 12.29 1.76
N GLN A 18 -11.40 13.27 2.57
CA GLN A 18 -10.17 14.07 2.40
C GLN A 18 -8.90 13.27 2.80
N ASN A 19 -8.87 11.97 2.54
CA ASN A 19 -7.79 11.06 2.93
C ASN A 19 -6.67 10.95 1.89
N ASN A 20 -6.87 11.50 0.68
CA ASN A 20 -5.86 11.46 -0.37
C ASN A 20 -4.56 12.20 0.02
N VAL A 21 -3.44 11.58 -0.31
CA VAL A 21 -2.08 12.13 -0.12
C VAL A 21 -1.49 12.48 -1.49
N TYR A 22 -0.83 13.62 -1.59
CA TYR A 22 -0.12 14.05 -2.79
C TYR A 22 1.40 13.96 -2.61
N LEU A 23 2.12 13.94 -3.74
CA LEU A 23 3.57 13.87 -3.72
C LEU A 23 4.17 15.04 -2.93
N GLY A 24 4.92 14.70 -1.88
CA GLY A 24 5.60 15.66 -1.00
C GLY A 24 4.81 16.04 0.25
N ASP A 25 3.61 15.48 0.46
CA ASP A 25 2.85 15.68 1.68
C ASP A 25 3.49 14.94 2.86
N ASP A 26 3.49 15.60 4.02
CA ASP A 26 3.80 15.00 5.32
C ASP A 26 2.52 14.93 6.15
N ILE A 27 2.16 13.71 6.59
CA ILE A 27 0.93 13.47 7.36
C ILE A 27 1.27 12.94 8.74
N ASN A 28 0.74 13.60 9.77
CA ASN A 28 0.86 13.14 11.14
C ASN A 28 -0.24 12.13 11.47
N LEU A 29 0.11 10.84 11.44
CA LEU A 29 -0.82 9.74 11.72
C LEU A 29 -1.36 9.78 13.17
N ILE A 30 -0.56 10.20 14.14
CA ILE A 30 -0.97 10.30 15.56
C ILE A 30 -2.01 11.41 15.75
N ALA A 31 -1.88 12.52 15.01
CA ALA A 31 -2.88 13.59 15.06
C ALA A 31 -4.23 13.15 14.49
N LYS A 32 -4.22 12.28 13.46
CA LYS A 32 -5.44 11.67 12.90
C LYS A 32 -6.01 10.60 13.82
N GLU A 33 -5.15 9.77 14.41
CA GLU A 33 -5.55 8.64 15.25
C GLU A 33 -4.61 8.46 16.46
N PRO A 34 -4.89 9.14 17.59
CA PRO A 34 -3.97 9.18 18.74
C PRO A 34 -3.73 7.83 19.43
N ALA A 35 -4.64 6.88 19.26
CA ALA A 35 -4.57 5.55 19.87
C ALA A 35 -4.09 4.47 18.89
N LEU A 36 -3.46 4.86 17.77
CA LEU A 36 -3.01 3.93 16.74
C LEU A 36 -1.92 3.00 17.28
N LYS A 37 -2.23 1.70 17.35
CA LYS A 37 -1.28 0.66 17.80
C LYS A 37 -0.90 -0.28 16.69
N GLN A 38 -1.89 -0.63 15.87
CA GLN A 38 -1.73 -1.54 14.75
C GLN A 38 -2.19 -0.83 13.49
N ILE A 39 -1.37 -0.88 12.46
CA ILE A 39 -1.71 -0.36 11.14
C ILE A 39 -1.79 -1.50 10.13
N SER A 40 -2.67 -1.31 9.16
CA SER A 40 -2.76 -2.14 7.97
C SER A 40 -2.44 -1.26 6.78
N VAL A 41 -1.44 -1.64 6.00
CA VAL A 41 -1.17 -1.02 4.69
C VAL A 41 -1.73 -1.97 3.65
N ALA A 42 -2.71 -1.48 2.91
CA ALA A 42 -3.45 -2.26 1.96
C ALA A 42 -3.34 -1.64 0.57
N VAL A 43 -3.22 -2.50 -0.43
CA VAL A 43 -2.97 -2.12 -1.81
C VAL A 43 -3.98 -2.81 -2.68
N GLY A 44 -4.62 -2.05 -3.56
CA GLY A 44 -5.49 -2.58 -4.59
C GLY A 44 -5.07 -2.09 -5.96
N TRP A 45 -5.25 -2.91 -6.99
CA TRP A 45 -5.00 -2.55 -8.37
C TRP A 45 -5.77 -3.42 -9.37
N ASP A 46 -6.15 -2.81 -10.49
CA ASP A 46 -6.74 -3.51 -11.62
C ASP A 46 -5.71 -3.69 -12.75
N SER A 47 -5.53 -4.91 -13.23
CA SER A 47 -4.73 -5.18 -14.43
C SER A 47 -5.47 -4.74 -15.71
N LYS A 48 -4.83 -3.93 -16.57
CA LYS A 48 -5.40 -3.57 -17.90
C LYS A 48 -5.25 -4.65 -18.96
N ALA A 49 -4.76 -5.84 -18.63
CA ALA A 49 -4.22 -6.79 -19.61
C ALA A 49 -5.22 -7.21 -20.70
N PHE A 50 -5.26 -6.47 -21.81
CA PHE A 50 -5.84 -6.91 -23.06
C PHE A 50 -4.90 -7.95 -23.66
N GLY A 51 -5.25 -9.24 -23.54
CA GLY A 51 -4.46 -10.34 -24.12
C GLY A 51 -3.78 -11.27 -23.13
N GLY A 52 -4.13 -11.23 -21.83
CA GLY A 52 -3.79 -12.30 -20.87
C GLY A 52 -2.39 -12.27 -20.27
N MET A 53 -1.73 -11.11 -20.22
CA MET A 53 -0.51 -10.92 -19.43
C MET A 53 -0.81 -10.09 -18.18
N ASP A 54 -1.16 -10.77 -17.10
CA ASP A 54 -1.43 -10.12 -15.81
C ASP A 54 -0.20 -9.34 -15.31
N VAL A 55 -0.48 -8.20 -14.69
CA VAL A 55 0.54 -7.37 -14.03
C VAL A 55 0.56 -7.77 -12.57
N ASP A 56 1.68 -8.35 -12.19
CA ASP A 56 1.98 -8.78 -10.84
C ASP A 56 2.63 -7.61 -10.10
N VAL A 57 1.87 -6.99 -9.20
CA VAL A 57 2.32 -5.86 -8.40
C VAL A 57 2.78 -6.41 -7.07
N ASP A 58 4.02 -6.11 -6.71
CA ASP A 58 4.58 -6.43 -5.40
C ASP A 58 4.63 -5.19 -4.52
N ILE A 59 4.27 -5.38 -3.25
CA ILE A 59 4.65 -4.47 -2.17
C ILE A 59 5.82 -5.05 -1.40
N SER A 60 6.85 -4.24 -1.24
CA SER A 60 7.95 -4.54 -0.34
C SER A 60 8.18 -3.38 0.61
N LEU A 61 8.83 -3.65 1.74
CA LEU A 61 9.15 -2.63 2.73
C LEU A 61 10.57 -2.75 3.23
N PHE A 62 11.13 -1.59 3.57
CA PHE A 62 12.39 -1.46 4.27
C PHE A 62 12.15 -0.80 5.62
N LEU A 63 12.61 -1.44 6.69
CA LEU A 63 12.71 -0.87 8.03
C LEU A 63 14.10 -0.26 8.17
N LEU A 64 14.16 1.06 8.31
CA LEU A 64 15.41 1.82 8.32
C LEU A 64 15.69 2.40 9.69
N ASP A 65 16.97 2.37 10.07
CA ASP A 65 17.47 3.06 11.24
C ASP A 65 17.62 4.57 10.99
N ARG A 66 18.18 5.29 11.97
CA ARG A 66 18.41 6.75 11.88
C ARG A 66 19.40 7.17 10.78
N ASP A 67 20.20 6.23 10.29
CA ASP A 67 21.23 6.45 9.28
C ASP A 67 20.69 6.06 7.88
N ASP A 68 19.37 5.85 7.76
CA ASP A 68 18.64 5.43 6.55
C ASP A 68 19.11 4.07 5.99
N MET A 69 19.56 3.17 6.88
CA MET A 69 20.07 1.84 6.53
C MET A 69 19.21 0.72 7.13
N THR A 70 19.15 -0.41 6.44
CA THR A 70 18.71 -1.67 7.07
C THR A 70 19.82 -2.20 7.97
N ARG A 71 19.45 -2.71 9.15
CA ARG A 71 20.39 -3.23 10.15
C ARG A 71 20.65 -4.71 9.92
N GLU A 72 19.63 -5.44 9.48
CA GLU A 72 19.68 -6.86 9.20
C GLU A 72 18.77 -7.26 8.02
N ASN A 73 18.91 -8.49 7.53
CA ASN A 73 18.10 -8.97 6.41
C ASN A 73 16.59 -9.03 6.74
N GLN A 74 16.22 -9.16 8.02
CA GLN A 74 14.83 -9.15 8.46
C GLN A 74 14.17 -7.78 8.29
N ASP A 75 14.97 -6.71 8.19
CA ASP A 75 14.47 -5.35 7.95
C ASP A 75 13.95 -5.15 6.52
N PHE A 76 14.04 -6.19 5.67
CA PHE A 76 13.45 -6.20 4.33
C PHE A 76 12.36 -7.26 4.24
N VAL A 77 11.09 -6.83 4.19
CA VAL A 77 9.91 -7.71 4.13
C VAL A 77 9.27 -7.58 2.75
N PHE A 78 8.99 -8.73 2.13
CA PHE A 78 8.48 -8.85 0.75
C PHE A 78 7.89 -10.25 0.55
N TYR A 79 7.40 -10.58 -0.65
CA TYR A 79 6.73 -11.85 -0.94
C TYR A 79 7.50 -13.13 -0.53
N ASN A 80 8.84 -13.10 -0.46
CA ASN A 80 9.65 -14.27 -0.04
C ASN A 80 10.18 -14.18 1.41
N ASN A 81 9.95 -13.05 2.08
CA ASN A 81 10.22 -12.86 3.50
C ASN A 81 9.02 -12.14 4.12
N MET A 82 7.98 -12.91 4.46
CA MET A 82 6.65 -12.39 4.79
C MET A 82 6.52 -11.89 6.24
N GLU A 83 7.55 -12.01 7.08
CA GLU A 83 7.44 -11.68 8.50
C GLU A 83 8.74 -11.07 9.04
N ALA A 84 8.63 -10.10 9.95
CA ALA A 84 9.74 -9.58 10.74
C ALA A 84 9.34 -9.35 12.21
N TYR A 85 10.34 -9.41 13.09
CA TYR A 85 10.25 -9.22 14.55
C TYR A 85 9.11 -10.00 15.23
N ASN A 86 9.06 -11.32 15.01
CA ASN A 86 8.06 -12.22 15.60
C ASN A 86 6.61 -11.82 15.30
N GLY A 87 6.35 -11.37 14.07
CA GLY A 87 5.01 -11.05 13.60
C GLY A 87 4.61 -9.60 13.78
N ALA A 88 5.49 -8.74 14.30
CA ALA A 88 5.23 -7.31 14.39
C ALA A 88 5.09 -6.66 13.01
N VAL A 89 5.70 -7.25 11.97
CA VAL A 89 5.43 -6.91 10.58
C VAL A 89 5.10 -8.19 9.84
N LYS A 90 3.96 -8.21 9.14
CA LYS A 90 3.46 -9.41 8.46
C LYS A 90 2.83 -9.07 7.12
N HIS A 91 3.28 -9.75 6.07
CA HIS A 91 2.65 -9.79 4.76
C HIS A 91 1.57 -10.87 4.74
N GLU A 92 0.32 -10.54 4.37
CA GLU A 92 -0.80 -11.49 4.48
C GLU A 92 -0.93 -12.44 3.29
N GLY A 93 -0.32 -12.12 2.16
CA GLY A 93 -0.20 -12.99 0.99
C GLY A 93 0.17 -12.17 -0.24
N ASP A 94 0.77 -12.84 -1.22
CA ASP A 94 1.14 -12.30 -2.54
C ASP A 94 -0.03 -12.54 -3.52
N ASN A 95 -0.62 -11.46 -4.04
CA ASN A 95 -1.68 -11.51 -5.05
C ASN A 95 -1.10 -11.12 -6.41
N ARG A 96 -0.94 -12.12 -7.28
CA ARG A 96 -0.19 -11.95 -8.53
C ARG A 96 -0.98 -11.35 -9.69
N THR A 97 -2.28 -11.17 -9.52
CA THR A 97 -3.19 -10.86 -10.63
C THR A 97 -3.97 -9.56 -10.42
N GLY A 98 -4.11 -9.10 -9.17
CA GLY A 98 -5.07 -8.04 -8.84
C GLY A 98 -6.51 -8.48 -9.11
N ALA A 99 -6.80 -9.77 -8.87
CA ALA A 99 -8.12 -10.34 -9.18
C ALA A 99 -8.96 -10.35 -7.90
N GLY A 100 -9.92 -9.44 -7.83
CA GLY A 100 -10.80 -9.28 -6.68
C GLY A 100 -11.38 -7.88 -6.66
N ASP A 101 -12.35 -7.66 -5.78
CA ASP A 101 -12.79 -6.31 -5.44
C ASP A 101 -12.10 -5.90 -4.14
N GLY A 102 -11.46 -4.73 -4.11
CA GLY A 102 -10.91 -4.14 -2.88
C GLY A 102 -9.40 -4.23 -2.76
N ASP A 103 -8.93 -4.59 -1.56
CA ASP A 103 -7.50 -4.71 -1.25
C ASP A 103 -6.98 -6.05 -1.78
N ASP A 104 -6.04 -6.00 -2.72
CA ASP A 104 -5.41 -7.17 -3.33
C ASP A 104 -4.30 -7.73 -2.45
N GLU A 105 -3.50 -6.84 -1.84
CA GLU A 105 -2.46 -7.20 -0.88
C GLU A 105 -2.59 -6.38 0.39
N THR A 106 -2.24 -6.98 1.52
CA THR A 106 -2.25 -6.31 2.82
C THR A 106 -1.04 -6.71 3.65
N MET A 107 -0.49 -5.72 4.33
CA MET A 107 0.56 -5.87 5.33
C MET A 107 0.07 -5.33 6.67
N LEU A 108 0.29 -6.10 7.73
CA LEU A 108 -0.06 -5.76 9.10
C LEU A 108 1.19 -5.38 9.88
N PHE A 109 1.04 -4.36 10.73
CA PHE A 109 2.11 -3.86 11.58
C PHE A 109 1.60 -3.68 13.00
N ASP A 110 2.28 -4.27 13.98
CA ASP A 110 2.20 -3.90 15.38
C ASP A 110 3.33 -2.95 15.72
N LEU A 111 3.01 -1.67 15.87
CA LEU A 111 3.99 -0.61 16.12
C LEU A 111 4.75 -0.79 17.44
N HIS A 112 4.20 -1.54 18.41
CA HIS A 112 4.89 -1.81 19.68
C HIS A 112 5.90 -2.96 19.56
N GLY A 113 5.72 -3.85 18.59
CA GLY A 113 6.65 -4.94 18.32
C GLY A 113 7.83 -4.53 17.44
N ILE A 114 7.77 -3.37 16.79
CA ILE A 114 8.86 -2.83 15.98
C ILE A 114 9.95 -2.27 16.91
N PRO A 115 11.24 -2.63 16.70
CA PRO A 115 12.33 -2.11 17.51
C PRO A 115 12.43 -0.57 17.47
N PHE A 116 12.77 0.03 18.62
CA PHE A 116 12.82 1.49 18.79
C PHE A 116 13.86 2.22 17.93
N ASP A 117 14.86 1.48 17.45
CA ASP A 117 15.92 1.96 16.58
C ASP A 117 15.53 1.94 15.09
N VAL A 118 14.37 1.36 14.74
CA VAL A 118 13.71 1.64 13.45
C VAL A 118 13.06 3.02 13.53
N THR A 119 13.49 3.92 12.66
CA THR A 119 13.00 5.30 12.64
C THR A 119 12.13 5.61 11.42
N ARG A 120 12.21 4.78 10.38
CA ARG A 120 11.46 4.96 9.14
C ARG A 120 11.07 3.61 8.53
N ILE A 121 9.85 3.53 8.03
CA ILE A 121 9.36 2.40 7.24
C ILE A 121 9.10 2.93 5.84
N VAL A 122 9.81 2.38 4.86
CA VAL A 122 9.68 2.76 3.44
C VAL A 122 8.95 1.66 2.71
N PHE A 123 7.85 2.02 2.06
CA PHE A 123 7.09 1.12 1.20
C PHE A 123 7.52 1.29 -0.25
N VAL A 124 7.70 0.19 -0.96
CA VAL A 124 8.07 0.17 -2.37
C VAL A 124 7.01 -0.60 -3.13
N TYR A 125 6.34 0.12 -4.02
CA TYR A 125 5.37 -0.41 -4.97
C TYR A 125 6.07 -0.71 -6.28
N SER A 126 6.07 -1.97 -6.71
CA SER A 126 6.84 -2.40 -7.90
C SER A 126 6.08 -3.44 -8.72
N ILE A 127 6.54 -3.71 -9.94
CA ILE A 127 6.00 -4.80 -10.77
C ILE A 127 7.01 -5.93 -10.78
N TYR A 128 6.56 -7.13 -10.41
CA TYR A 128 7.39 -8.33 -10.44
C TYR A 128 7.94 -8.57 -11.85
N ARG A 129 9.27 -8.54 -11.97
CA ARG A 129 9.98 -8.69 -13.26
C ARG A 129 9.48 -7.75 -14.36
N GLY A 130 8.97 -6.57 -14.00
CA GLY A 130 8.33 -5.66 -14.95
C GLY A 130 9.22 -5.35 -16.15
N LYS A 131 10.51 -5.11 -15.94
CA LYS A 131 11.49 -4.88 -17.01
C LYS A 131 11.66 -6.08 -17.97
N GLU A 132 11.68 -7.30 -17.45
CA GLU A 132 11.85 -8.52 -18.26
C GLU A 132 10.59 -8.82 -19.08
N ARG A 133 9.43 -8.42 -18.56
CA ARG A 133 8.11 -8.63 -19.16
C ARG A 133 7.61 -7.43 -19.97
N ASP A 134 8.45 -6.39 -20.12
CA ASP A 134 8.09 -5.11 -20.74
C ASP A 134 6.82 -4.47 -20.15
N GLN A 135 6.64 -4.63 -18.84
CA GLN A 135 5.53 -4.09 -18.06
C GLN A 135 5.96 -2.83 -17.29
N ASN A 136 5.02 -1.90 -17.17
CA ASN A 136 5.18 -0.66 -16.41
C ASN A 136 3.87 -0.28 -15.71
N LEU A 137 3.95 0.64 -14.74
CA LEU A 137 2.81 1.07 -13.94
C LEU A 137 1.66 1.69 -14.75
N GLY A 138 1.90 2.14 -15.99
CA GLY A 138 0.84 2.61 -16.89
C GLY A 138 -0.12 1.51 -17.36
N LEU A 139 0.25 0.24 -17.19
CA LEU A 139 -0.59 -0.94 -17.45
C LEU A 139 -1.52 -1.29 -16.29
N VAL A 140 -1.40 -0.59 -15.16
CA VAL A 140 -2.26 -0.74 -13.99
C VAL A 140 -3.37 0.32 -14.01
N LYS A 141 -4.57 -0.01 -13.53
CA LYS A 141 -5.68 0.92 -13.29
C LYS A 141 -6.08 0.90 -11.82
N ASN A 142 -6.75 1.97 -11.41
CA ASN A 142 -7.39 2.08 -10.10
C ASN A 142 -6.44 1.64 -8.96
N SER A 143 -5.14 1.88 -9.12
CA SER A 143 -4.14 1.49 -8.15
C SER A 143 -4.17 2.45 -6.98
N TYR A 144 -4.18 1.93 -5.77
CA TYR A 144 -4.09 2.73 -4.56
C TYR A 144 -3.27 1.99 -3.50
N ILE A 145 -2.70 2.78 -2.60
CA ILE A 145 -2.17 2.32 -1.32
C ILE A 145 -2.96 3.10 -0.29
N ARG A 146 -3.50 2.40 0.70
CA ARG A 146 -4.18 3.02 1.83
C ARG A 146 -3.63 2.50 3.14
N LEU A 147 -3.73 3.34 4.16
CA LEU A 147 -3.33 3.01 5.52
C LEU A 147 -4.57 3.03 6.40
N LYS A 148 -4.82 1.92 7.08
CA LYS A 148 -5.96 1.73 7.97
C LYS A 148 -5.47 1.47 9.39
N ASN A 149 -6.29 1.82 10.38
CA ASN A 149 -6.16 1.22 11.70
C ASN A 149 -6.63 -0.24 11.63
N ALA A 150 -5.74 -1.18 11.93
CA ALA A 150 -6.05 -2.60 11.82
C ALA A 150 -7.07 -3.09 12.87
N GLU A 151 -7.22 -2.38 14.00
CA GLU A 151 -8.19 -2.75 15.04
C GLU A 151 -9.63 -2.34 14.67
N THR A 152 -9.79 -1.23 13.94
CA THR A 152 -11.11 -0.64 13.65
C THR A 152 -11.50 -0.72 12.18
N ASP A 153 -10.58 -1.13 11.30
CA ASP A 153 -10.67 -1.08 9.83
C ASP A 153 -10.95 0.34 9.28
N HIS A 154 -10.69 1.36 10.10
CA HIS A 154 -10.87 2.75 9.71
C HIS A 154 -9.71 3.23 8.82
N GLU A 155 -10.03 3.76 7.64
CA GLU A 155 -9.04 4.33 6.72
C GLU A 155 -8.55 5.71 7.18
N ILE A 156 -7.24 5.83 7.33
CA ILE A 156 -6.55 7.03 7.82
C ILE A 156 -6.12 7.91 6.63
N VAL A 157 -5.57 7.28 5.58
CA VAL A 157 -5.11 7.87 4.32
C VAL A 157 -5.22 6.89 3.17
#